data_AF-A0A0S4TEK9-F1
#
_entry.id   AF-A0A0S4TEK9-F1
#
_cell.length_a   1.000
_cell.length_b   1.000
_cell.length_c   1.000
_cell.angle_alpha   90.00
_cell.angle_beta   90.00
_cell.angle_gamma   90.00
#
_symmetry.space_group_name_H-M   'P 1'
#
loop_
_entity.id
_entity.type
_entity.pdbx_description
1 polymer ?
#
loop_
_entity_poly.entity_id
_entity_poly.type
_entity_poly.pdbx_seq_one_letter_code
_entity_poly.pdbx_strand_id
1 'polypeptide(L)'
;EKLLNAIKSEELSWIGLERHKKTLVVPLSDITEGEILAKLSNSSIYQDRYKENDIQKIIVDIREFRSSLPYQLFCKGVKIIPMSLEIGDYVISRDVCIERKSLPDLVNSLSNGRLFTQLQWISKHYSTPVILIELNSLIEILNHQGMQQNFLPVKFNSCDIYLKLILLTRHFPNIKLIWSCNSSFSSLVILRIKKDREQPNLKDASTLNTGILKANDILIEKEKKSKGKKRKVSSDSTKSNYYATAFLRYLPGINAKNIKVLTSNFRSIKEIINAPLENLINHLGISFGTSLFRALHEGYSENINLR
;
A
#
# COMPACT_ATOMS: atom_id res chain seq x y z
N GLU A 1 33.21 21.35 12.99
CA GLU A 1 32.33 21.82 11.90
C GLU A 1 30.87 21.41 12.04
N LYS A 2 30.51 20.11 12.11
CA LYS A 2 29.11 19.67 12.27
C LYS A 2 28.37 20.29 13.47
N LEU A 3 29.03 20.37 14.63
CA LEU A 3 28.45 20.97 15.85
C LEU A 3 28.24 22.48 15.71
N LEU A 4 29.19 23.18 15.08
CA LEU A 4 29.08 24.62 14.81
C LEU A 4 27.95 24.93 13.82
N ASN A 5 27.76 24.09 12.81
CA ASN A 5 26.67 24.21 11.85
C ASN A 5 25.30 23.90 12.49
N ALA A 6 25.25 22.94 13.42
CA ALA A 6 24.04 22.65 14.19
C ALA A 6 23.63 23.83 15.07
N ILE A 7 24.57 24.42 15.82
CA ILE A 7 24.33 25.60 16.67
C ILE A 7 23.86 26.80 15.82
N LYS A 8 24.51 27.05 14.68
CA LYS A 8 24.07 28.11 13.75
C LYS A 8 22.68 27.87 13.17
N SER A 9 22.37 26.63 12.80
CA SER A 9 21.04 26.26 12.30
C SER A 9 19.97 26.46 13.38
N GLU A 10 20.29 26.11 14.62
CA GLU A 10 19.39 26.28 15.77
C GLU A 10 19.16 27.78 16.05
N GLU A 11 20.22 28.58 16.12
CA GLU A 11 20.13 30.03 16.31
C GLU A 11 19.25 30.71 15.24
N LEU A 12 19.46 30.36 13.97
CA LEU A 12 18.66 30.88 12.86
C LEU A 12 17.18 30.45 12.96
N SER A 13 16.90 29.23 13.44
CA SER A 13 15.53 28.75 13.64
C SER A 13 14.82 29.53 14.75
N TRP A 14 15.50 29.84 15.85
CA TRP A 14 14.97 30.67 16.94
C TRP A 14 14.68 32.10 16.50
N ILE A 15 15.59 32.71 15.75
CA ILE A 15 15.39 34.06 15.18
C ILE A 15 14.16 34.06 14.24
N GLY A 16 13.99 33.00 13.44
CA GLY A 16 12.82 32.82 12.59
C GLY A 16 11.52 32.79 13.39
N LEU A 17 11.47 32.01 14.47
CA LEU A 17 10.31 31.93 15.36
C LEU A 17 10.00 33.27 16.03
N GLU A 18 11.02 34.01 16.48
CA GLU A 18 10.81 35.32 17.12
C GLU A 18 10.26 36.35 16.14
N ARG A 19 10.75 36.36 14.89
CA ARG A 19 10.19 37.20 13.81
C ARG A 19 8.74 36.86 13.51
N HIS A 20 8.40 35.58 13.40
CA HIS A 20 7.02 35.14 13.22
C HIS A 20 6.13 35.51 14.42
N LYS A 21 6.62 35.37 15.66
CA LYS A 21 5.88 35.77 16.86
C LYS A 21 5.56 37.27 16.86
N LYS A 22 6.49 38.12 16.43
CA LYS A 22 6.28 39.57 16.30
C LYS A 22 5.18 39.92 15.29
N THR A 23 5.00 39.13 14.23
CA THR A 23 3.94 39.34 13.23
C THR A 23 2.60 38.67 13.58
N LEU A 24 2.57 37.81 14.60
CA LEU A 24 1.35 37.14 15.07
C LEU A 24 0.50 38.00 16.04
N VAL A 25 1.01 39.16 16.48
CA VAL A 25 0.23 40.12 17.26
C VAL A 25 -0.69 40.87 16.31
N VAL A 26 -1.89 40.33 16.09
CA VAL A 26 -2.97 41.05 15.43
C VAL A 26 -3.69 41.89 16.50
N PRO A 27 -3.74 43.22 16.39
CA PRO A 27 -4.51 44.04 17.32
C PRO A 27 -5.99 43.65 17.22
N LEU A 28 -6.68 43.50 18.35
CA LEU A 28 -8.12 43.17 18.35
C LEU A 28 -8.99 44.23 17.65
N SER A 29 -8.48 45.46 17.47
CA SER A 29 -9.17 46.52 16.72
C SER A 29 -9.34 46.21 15.23
N ASP A 30 -8.49 45.34 14.68
CA ASP A 30 -8.42 45.09 13.24
C ASP A 30 -9.22 43.84 12.83
N ILE A 31 -9.74 43.09 13.81
CA ILE A 31 -10.53 41.89 13.59
C ILE A 31 -12.00 42.26 13.81
N THR A 32 -12.77 42.35 12.74
CA THR A 32 -14.22 42.54 12.87
C THR A 32 -14.85 41.29 13.50
N GLU A 33 -15.89 41.46 14.32
CA GLU A 33 -16.64 40.32 14.92
C GLU A 33 -17.07 39.30 13.87
N GLY A 34 -17.35 39.76 12.63
CA GLY A 34 -17.66 38.92 11.48
C GLY A 34 -16.54 37.96 11.06
N GLU A 35 -15.27 38.35 11.14
CA GLU A 35 -14.14 37.46 10.84
C GLU A 35 -13.91 36.41 11.93
N ILE A 36 -14.14 36.77 13.18
CA ILE A 36 -14.08 35.85 14.33
C ILE A 36 -15.21 34.82 14.20
N LEU A 37 -16.43 35.27 13.91
CA LEU A 37 -17.58 34.41 13.64
C LEU A 37 -17.37 33.52 12.41
N ALA A 38 -16.70 34.00 11.35
CA ALA A 38 -16.36 33.17 10.19
C ALA A 38 -15.33 32.08 10.52
N LYS A 39 -14.33 32.39 11.35
CA LYS A 39 -13.32 31.42 11.80
C LYS A 39 -13.88 30.42 12.82
N LEU A 40 -14.75 30.86 13.73
CA LEU A 40 -15.44 30.02 14.72
C LEU A 40 -16.58 29.19 14.11
N SER A 41 -17.29 29.70 13.10
CA SER A 41 -18.32 28.92 12.42
C SER A 41 -17.71 27.73 11.67
N ASN A 42 -16.51 27.86 11.08
CA ASN A 42 -15.83 26.73 10.46
C ASN A 42 -15.48 25.59 11.45
N SER A 43 -15.30 25.87 12.74
CA SER A 43 -15.11 24.85 13.78
C SER A 43 -16.43 24.38 14.41
N SER A 44 -17.48 25.21 14.43
CA SER A 44 -18.77 24.97 15.09
C SER A 44 -19.92 24.50 14.17
N ILE A 45 -19.80 24.59 12.83
CA ILE A 45 -20.82 24.14 11.86
C ILE A 45 -21.19 22.65 12.03
N TYR A 46 -20.36 21.86 12.72
CA TYR A 46 -20.56 20.43 12.90
C TYR A 46 -21.52 20.01 14.03
N GLN A 47 -21.89 20.87 14.97
CA GLN A 47 -22.64 20.39 16.15
C GLN A 47 -24.17 20.49 16.09
N ASP A 48 -24.78 21.49 15.44
CA ASP A 48 -26.22 21.74 15.72
C ASP A 48 -27.19 21.88 14.52
N ARG A 49 -26.80 21.57 13.28
CA ARG A 49 -27.69 21.84 12.11
C ARG A 49 -28.10 20.70 11.19
N TYR A 50 -27.71 19.46 11.45
CA TYR A 50 -28.20 18.32 10.67
C TYR A 50 -28.67 17.19 11.59
N LYS A 51 -29.91 16.71 11.37
CA LYS A 51 -30.34 15.42 11.94
C LYS A 51 -29.28 14.37 11.56
N GLU A 52 -28.90 13.48 12.48
CA GLU A 52 -27.82 12.48 12.27
C GLU A 52 -27.96 11.62 10.99
N ASN A 53 -29.16 11.59 10.40
CA ASN A 53 -29.47 10.86 9.17
C ASN A 53 -29.08 11.60 7.87
N ASP A 54 -28.89 12.93 7.88
CA ASP A 54 -28.52 13.71 6.69
C ASP A 54 -27.01 13.82 6.46
N ILE A 55 -26.21 13.52 7.49
CA ILE A 55 -24.74 13.62 7.40
C ILE A 55 -24.21 12.48 6.53
N GLN A 56 -23.53 12.83 5.45
CA GLN A 56 -22.90 11.88 4.54
C GLN A 56 -21.81 11.08 5.26
N LYS A 57 -21.83 9.76 5.10
CA LYS A 57 -20.90 8.83 5.75
C LYS A 57 -20.02 8.14 4.71
N ILE A 58 -18.75 7.98 5.03
CA ILE A 58 -17.78 7.19 4.23
C ILE A 58 -17.01 6.29 5.19
N ILE A 59 -16.90 5.01 4.85
CA ILE A 59 -16.05 4.08 5.58
C ILE A 59 -14.65 4.15 4.99
N VAL A 60 -13.64 4.30 5.86
CA VAL A 60 -12.24 4.49 5.46
C VAL A 60 -11.38 3.45 6.12
N ASP A 61 -10.49 2.83 5.35
CA ASP A 61 -9.50 1.90 5.87
C ASP A 61 -8.56 2.61 6.85
N ILE A 62 -8.31 2.00 8.01
CA ILE A 62 -7.46 2.58 9.06
C ILE A 62 -6.04 2.89 8.55
N ARG A 63 -5.51 2.12 7.59
CA ARG A 63 -4.18 2.33 7.02
C ARG A 63 -4.10 3.63 6.23
N GLU A 64 -5.22 4.10 5.71
CA GLU A 64 -5.32 5.28 4.85
C GLU A 64 -5.31 6.60 5.64
N PHE A 65 -5.47 6.57 6.97
CA PHE A 65 -5.29 7.74 7.83
C PHE A 65 -3.86 8.29 7.87
N ARG A 66 -2.91 7.59 7.22
CA ARG A 66 -1.56 8.12 6.96
C ARG A 66 -1.54 9.19 5.87
N SER A 67 -2.59 9.28 5.05
CA SER A 67 -2.73 10.30 4.02
C SER A 67 -3.56 11.49 4.49
N SER A 68 -3.49 12.61 3.76
CA SER A 68 -4.26 13.81 4.07
C SER A 68 -5.71 13.76 3.57
N LEU A 69 -6.08 12.77 2.74
CA LEU A 69 -7.40 12.68 2.12
C LEU A 69 -8.55 12.46 3.15
N PRO A 70 -8.43 11.57 4.16
CA PRO A 70 -9.47 11.44 5.19
C PRO A 70 -9.73 12.75 5.95
N TYR A 71 -8.67 13.50 6.26
CA TYR A 71 -8.78 14.82 6.90
C TYR A 71 -9.51 15.82 6.00
N GLN A 72 -9.17 15.88 4.71
CA GLN A 72 -9.84 16.77 3.75
C GLN A 72 -11.33 16.44 3.58
N LEU A 73 -11.70 15.15 3.61
CA LEU A 73 -13.11 14.73 3.58
C LEU A 73 -13.85 15.16 4.85
N PHE A 74 -13.21 15.02 6.02
CA PHE A 74 -13.77 15.47 7.29
C PHE A 74 -14.03 16.99 7.30
N CYS A 75 -13.05 17.79 6.85
CA CYS A 75 -13.20 19.25 6.72
C CYS A 75 -14.35 19.67 5.80
N LYS A 76 -14.77 18.81 4.87
CA LYS A 76 -15.87 19.07 3.93
C LYS A 76 -17.23 18.57 4.41
N GLY A 77 -17.40 18.24 5.69
CA GLY A 77 -18.71 17.88 6.24
C GLY A 77 -19.06 16.40 6.18
N VAL A 78 -18.11 15.52 5.82
CA VAL A 78 -18.34 14.06 5.77
C VAL A 78 -17.98 13.41 7.10
N LYS A 79 -18.89 12.59 7.63
CA LYS A 79 -18.61 11.70 8.76
C LYS A 79 -17.74 10.53 8.31
N ILE A 80 -16.48 10.53 8.75
CA ILE A 80 -15.54 9.45 8.49
C ILE A 80 -15.76 8.32 9.50
N ILE A 81 -15.91 7.08 9.00
CA ILE A 81 -16.00 5.89 9.84
C ILE A 81 -14.75 5.03 9.65
N PRO A 82 -13.81 5.02 10.60
CA PRO A 82 -12.61 4.19 10.51
C PRO A 82 -12.96 2.72 10.67
N MET A 83 -12.49 1.87 9.77
CA MET A 83 -12.67 0.41 9.83
C MET A 83 -11.49 -0.29 9.17
N SER A 84 -11.09 -1.47 9.65
CA SER A 84 -10.10 -2.28 8.91
C SER A 84 -10.81 -2.95 7.74
N LEU A 85 -10.42 -2.66 6.50
CA LEU A 85 -11.03 -3.22 5.30
C LEU A 85 -10.05 -4.18 4.62
N GLU A 86 -10.52 -5.38 4.27
CA GLU A 86 -9.72 -6.32 3.47
C GLU A 86 -9.75 -5.96 1.98
N ILE A 87 -10.80 -5.25 1.53
CA ILE A 87 -11.01 -4.85 0.13
C ILE A 87 -11.18 -3.33 0.05
N GLY A 88 -10.25 -2.68 -0.67
CA GLY A 88 -10.28 -1.26 -0.99
C GLY A 88 -9.99 -0.34 0.20
N ASP A 89 -9.86 0.96 -0.08
CA ASP A 89 -9.45 1.97 0.90
C ASP A 89 -10.63 2.83 1.36
N TYR A 90 -11.58 3.12 0.47
CA TYR A 90 -12.78 3.90 0.77
C TYR A 90 -14.03 3.20 0.26
N VAL A 91 -15.01 2.99 1.14
CA VAL A 91 -16.35 2.51 0.76
C VAL A 91 -17.31 3.69 0.79
N ILE A 92 -17.76 4.08 -0.41
CA ILE A 92 -18.59 5.26 -0.61
C ILE A 92 -20.07 4.92 -0.46
N SER A 93 -20.48 3.80 -1.04
CA SER A 93 -21.82 3.23 -0.95
C SER A 93 -21.73 1.70 -1.05
N ARG A 94 -22.86 1.00 -1.02
CA ARG A 94 -22.92 -0.47 -1.20
C ARG A 94 -22.21 -0.95 -2.47
N ASP A 95 -22.28 -0.17 -3.55
CA ASP A 95 -21.81 -0.57 -4.87
C ASP A 95 -20.48 0.07 -5.28
N VAL A 96 -20.08 1.15 -4.59
CA VAL A 96 -18.91 1.97 -4.96
C VAL A 96 -17.81 1.79 -3.93
N CYS A 97 -16.68 1.27 -4.38
CA CYS A 97 -15.44 1.18 -3.61
C CYS A 97 -14.31 1.85 -4.39
N ILE A 98 -13.50 2.64 -3.68
CA ILE A 98 -12.35 3.35 -4.22
C ILE A 98 -11.07 2.74 -3.64
N GLU A 99 -10.16 2.35 -4.53
CA GLU A 99 -8.76 2.10 -4.23
C GLU A 99 -7.98 3.37 -4.59
N ARG A 100 -7.28 3.95 -3.61
CA ARG A 100 -6.44 5.13 -3.83
C ARG A 100 -5.02 4.68 -4.14
N LYS A 101 -4.40 5.30 -5.14
CA LYS A 101 -3.01 5.01 -5.51
C LYS A 101 -2.23 6.29 -5.74
N SER A 102 -1.10 6.43 -5.05
CA SER A 102 -0.08 7.41 -5.45
C SER A 102 0.57 6.96 -6.76
N LEU A 103 1.16 7.88 -7.52
CA LEU A 103 1.86 7.51 -8.75
C LEU A 103 3.00 6.48 -8.53
N PRO A 104 3.90 6.64 -7.53
CA PRO A 104 4.93 5.63 -7.27
C PRO A 104 4.35 4.27 -6.89
N ASP A 105 3.29 4.24 -6.08
CA ASP A 105 2.63 2.99 -5.70
C ASP A 105 1.90 2.34 -6.88
N LEU A 106 1.38 3.15 -7.83
CA LEU A 106 0.76 2.66 -9.04
C LEU A 106 1.78 1.91 -9.88
N VAL A 107 2.95 2.52 -10.12
CA VAL A 107 4.02 1.89 -10.91
C VAL A 107 4.49 0.59 -10.26
N ASN A 108 4.76 0.61 -8.95
CA ASN A 108 5.23 -0.57 -8.21
C ASN A 108 4.17 -1.69 -8.13
N SER A 109 2.90 -1.32 -8.01
CA SER A 109 1.82 -2.31 -7.95
C SER A 109 1.47 -2.90 -9.31
N LEU A 110 1.66 -2.14 -10.40
CA LEU A 110 1.55 -2.62 -11.78
C LEU A 110 2.76 -3.49 -12.17
N SER A 111 3.97 -3.16 -11.71
CA SER A 111 5.15 -3.98 -11.98
C SER A 111 5.05 -5.35 -11.30
N ASN A 112 4.56 -5.38 -10.07
CA ASN A 112 4.54 -6.60 -9.25
C ASN A 112 3.19 -7.35 -9.33
N GLY A 113 2.25 -6.90 -10.16
CA GLY A 113 0.93 -7.51 -10.35
C GLY A 113 -0.04 -7.36 -9.16
N ARG A 114 0.37 -6.69 -8.08
CA ARG A 114 -0.46 -6.46 -6.88
C ARG A 114 -1.74 -5.71 -7.22
N LEU A 115 -1.69 -4.73 -8.12
CA LEU A 115 -2.89 -3.96 -8.47
C LEU A 115 -3.96 -4.85 -9.12
N PHE A 116 -3.55 -5.82 -9.93
CA PHE A 116 -4.46 -6.75 -10.59
C PHE A 116 -5.24 -7.59 -9.57
N THR A 117 -4.57 -8.13 -8.55
CA THR A 117 -5.23 -8.93 -7.51
C THR A 117 -6.16 -8.07 -6.66
N GLN A 118 -5.74 -6.85 -6.30
CA GLN A 118 -6.60 -5.88 -5.60
C GLN A 118 -7.90 -5.64 -6.38
N LEU A 119 -7.81 -5.39 -7.68
CA LEU A 119 -8.98 -5.10 -8.51
C LEU A 119 -9.85 -6.32 -8.79
N GLN A 120 -9.28 -7.52 -8.80
CA GLN A 120 -10.06 -8.76 -8.86
C GLN A 120 -10.99 -8.87 -7.64
N TRP A 121 -10.50 -8.54 -6.44
CA TRP A 121 -11.31 -8.55 -5.23
C TRP A 121 -12.35 -7.43 -5.25
N ILE A 122 -11.95 -6.20 -5.59
CA ILE A 122 -12.90 -5.06 -5.61
C ILE A 122 -14.00 -5.31 -6.66
N SER A 123 -13.65 -5.71 -7.87
CA SER A 123 -14.63 -5.94 -8.95
C SER A 123 -15.58 -7.11 -8.68
N LYS A 124 -15.18 -8.06 -7.82
CA LYS A 124 -16.04 -9.18 -7.43
C LYS A 124 -17.11 -8.77 -6.41
N HIS A 125 -16.80 -7.81 -5.55
CA HIS A 125 -17.65 -7.44 -4.42
C HIS A 125 -18.39 -6.11 -4.61
N TYR A 126 -17.91 -5.25 -5.50
CA TYR A 126 -18.49 -3.94 -5.79
C TYR A 126 -18.81 -3.83 -7.27
N SER A 127 -20.01 -3.34 -7.60
CA SER A 127 -20.43 -3.15 -9.00
C SER A 127 -19.65 -2.04 -9.70
N THR A 128 -19.17 -1.06 -8.95
CA THR A 128 -18.45 0.11 -9.46
C THR A 128 -17.10 0.27 -8.76
N PRO A 129 -16.10 -0.54 -9.16
CA PRO A 129 -14.73 -0.39 -8.71
C PRO A 129 -14.12 0.90 -9.30
N VAL A 130 -13.58 1.75 -8.44
CA VAL A 130 -12.92 3.00 -8.84
C VAL A 130 -11.47 2.96 -8.40
N ILE A 131 -10.55 3.33 -9.28
CA ILE A 131 -9.16 3.62 -8.92
C ILE A 131 -8.98 5.12 -8.96
N LEU A 132 -8.61 5.70 -7.81
CA LEU A 132 -8.27 7.10 -7.68
C LEU A 132 -6.75 7.23 -7.69
N ILE A 133 -6.21 7.69 -8.83
CA ILE A 133 -4.79 7.95 -8.99
C ILE A 133 -4.51 9.40 -8.60
N GLU A 134 -3.71 9.57 -7.55
CA GLU A 134 -3.33 10.89 -7.04
C GLU A 134 -1.89 11.22 -7.46
N LEU A 135 -1.72 12.40 -8.05
CA LEU A 135 -0.42 12.96 -8.39
C LEU A 135 -0.02 13.88 -7.24
N ASN A 136 0.96 13.47 -6.44
CA ASN A 136 1.32 14.18 -5.21
C ASN A 136 2.30 15.33 -5.46
N SER A 137 2.98 15.35 -6.61
CA SER A 137 3.97 16.37 -6.93
C SER A 137 3.83 16.90 -8.36
N LEU A 138 4.00 18.22 -8.53
CA LEU A 138 4.16 18.85 -9.84
C LEU A 138 5.31 18.20 -10.65
N ILE A 139 6.33 17.68 -9.98
CA ILE A 139 7.46 16.97 -10.60
C ILE A 139 6.99 15.64 -11.22
N GLU A 140 6.05 14.94 -10.58
CA GLU A 140 5.44 13.72 -11.13
C GLU A 140 4.67 14.00 -12.43
N ILE A 141 4.00 15.16 -12.49
CA ILE A 141 3.29 15.63 -13.68
C ILE A 141 4.27 16.00 -14.80
N LEU A 142 5.33 16.76 -14.47
CA LEU A 142 6.33 17.25 -15.45
C LEU A 142 7.18 16.12 -16.03
N ASN A 143 7.57 15.14 -15.20
CA ASN A 143 8.34 13.98 -15.65
C ASN A 143 7.54 13.07 -16.59
N HIS A 144 6.21 13.00 -16.43
CA HIS A 144 5.34 12.27 -17.35
C HIS A 144 5.20 12.92 -18.74
N GLN A 145 5.45 14.23 -18.84
CA GLN A 145 5.41 14.99 -20.10
C GLN A 145 6.75 15.01 -20.86
N GLY A 146 7.75 14.23 -20.44
CA GLY A 146 9.00 14.05 -21.19
C GLY A 146 9.96 15.24 -21.13
N MET A 147 9.74 16.20 -20.23
CA MET A 147 10.63 17.34 -20.05
C MET A 147 11.44 17.16 -18.76
N GLN A 148 12.75 16.94 -18.92
CA GLN A 148 13.80 16.75 -17.92
C GLN A 148 14.13 15.29 -17.54
N GLN A 149 15.05 14.71 -18.31
CA GLN A 149 15.66 13.40 -18.11
C GLN A 149 16.68 13.30 -16.95
N ASN A 150 16.92 14.34 -16.15
CA ASN A 150 18.18 14.43 -15.38
C ASN A 150 18.11 14.54 -13.85
N PHE A 151 16.95 14.43 -13.20
CA PHE A 151 16.88 14.61 -11.73
C PHE A 151 16.35 13.43 -10.90
N LEU A 152 16.04 12.27 -11.50
CA LEU A 152 15.74 11.03 -10.77
C LEU A 152 16.36 9.80 -11.46
N PRO A 153 16.88 8.80 -10.72
CA PRO A 153 17.56 7.63 -11.25
C PRO A 153 16.57 6.53 -11.68
N VAL A 154 15.39 6.90 -12.19
CA VAL A 154 14.39 5.89 -12.62
C VAL A 154 13.91 6.22 -14.02
N LYS A 155 14.57 5.58 -15.01
CA LYS A 155 14.10 5.52 -16.39
C LYS A 155 12.83 4.67 -16.42
N PHE A 156 11.66 5.29 -16.30
CA PHE A 156 10.42 4.60 -16.58
C PHE A 156 10.16 4.65 -18.09
N ASN A 157 10.00 3.48 -18.71
CA ASN A 157 9.35 3.42 -20.02
C ASN A 157 7.87 3.75 -19.80
N SER A 158 7.50 5.02 -20.00
CA SER A 158 6.11 5.50 -19.86
C SER A 158 5.13 4.62 -20.65
N CYS A 159 5.55 4.14 -21.82
CA CYS A 159 4.79 3.20 -22.66
C CYS A 159 4.39 1.92 -21.92
N ASP A 160 5.25 1.36 -21.06
CA ASP A 160 4.97 0.09 -20.37
C ASP A 160 3.86 0.24 -19.32
N ILE A 161 3.78 1.40 -18.66
CA ILE A 161 2.74 1.69 -17.68
C ILE A 161 1.39 1.84 -18.38
N TYR A 162 1.34 2.60 -19.47
CA TYR A 162 0.10 2.78 -20.24
C TYR A 162 -0.41 1.47 -20.82
N LEU A 163 0.47 0.63 -21.38
CA LEU A 163 0.09 -0.69 -21.89
C LEU A 163 -0.49 -1.59 -20.79
N LYS A 164 0.13 -1.59 -19.61
CA LYS A 164 -0.38 -2.35 -18.45
C LYS A 164 -1.74 -1.82 -17.97
N LEU A 165 -1.93 -0.50 -17.95
CA LEU A 165 -3.23 0.10 -17.62
C LEU A 165 -4.31 -0.26 -18.64
N ILE A 166 -3.99 -0.22 -19.94
CA ILE A 166 -4.91 -0.62 -21.02
C ILE A 166 -5.27 -2.10 -20.90
N LEU A 167 -4.29 -2.96 -20.63
CA LEU A 167 -4.52 -4.38 -20.40
C LEU A 167 -5.46 -4.60 -19.20
N LEU A 168 -5.26 -3.82 -18.14
CA LEU A 168 -6.05 -3.89 -16.92
C LEU A 168 -7.49 -3.44 -17.16
N THR A 169 -7.71 -2.31 -17.84
CA THR A 169 -9.08 -1.83 -18.16
C THR A 169 -9.80 -2.77 -19.12
N ARG A 170 -9.08 -3.43 -20.03
CA ARG A 170 -9.65 -4.48 -20.88
C ARG A 170 -10.07 -5.71 -20.08
N HIS A 171 -9.29 -6.12 -19.08
CA HIS A 171 -9.62 -7.28 -18.24
C HIS A 171 -10.81 -7.00 -17.30
N PHE A 172 -10.94 -5.76 -16.83
CA PHE A 172 -11.98 -5.36 -15.89
C PHE A 172 -12.82 -4.19 -16.46
N PRO A 173 -13.86 -4.47 -17.26
CA PRO A 173 -14.58 -3.45 -18.03
C PRO A 173 -15.35 -2.44 -17.16
N ASN A 174 -15.68 -2.81 -15.93
CA ASN A 174 -16.45 -1.95 -15.02
C ASN A 174 -15.58 -0.98 -14.20
N ILE A 175 -14.24 -1.09 -14.30
CA ILE A 175 -13.32 -0.22 -13.58
C ILE A 175 -13.39 1.20 -14.10
N LYS A 176 -13.48 2.15 -13.17
CA LYS A 176 -13.38 3.59 -13.47
C LYS A 176 -12.02 4.10 -12.98
N LEU A 177 -11.30 4.77 -13.85
CA LEU A 177 -10.06 5.45 -13.51
C LEU A 177 -10.35 6.94 -13.30
N ILE A 178 -9.86 7.49 -12.19
CA ILE A 178 -9.96 8.90 -11.86
C ILE A 178 -8.56 9.42 -11.59
N TRP A 179 -8.20 10.51 -12.26
CA TRP A 179 -6.95 11.23 -12.02
C TRP A 179 -7.23 12.46 -11.16
N SER A 180 -6.43 12.64 -10.12
CA SER A 180 -6.57 13.77 -9.18
C SER A 180 -5.21 14.40 -8.90
N CYS A 181 -5.17 15.73 -8.91
CA CYS A 181 -3.91 16.48 -8.74
C CYS A 181 -3.52 16.72 -7.28
N ASN A 182 -4.42 16.48 -6.32
CA ASN A 182 -4.15 16.59 -4.89
C ASN A 182 -5.30 16.00 -4.05
N SER A 183 -5.04 15.76 -2.76
CA SER A 183 -6.02 15.23 -1.81
C SER A 183 -7.25 16.13 -1.60
N SER A 184 -7.14 17.45 -1.78
CA SER A 184 -8.30 18.35 -1.68
C SER A 184 -9.24 18.19 -2.88
N PHE A 185 -8.71 18.02 -4.08
CA PHE A 185 -9.49 17.73 -5.28
C PHE A 185 -10.06 16.31 -5.22
N SER A 186 -9.26 15.34 -4.78
CA SER A 186 -9.70 13.97 -4.51
C SER A 186 -10.94 13.94 -3.61
N SER A 187 -10.95 14.70 -2.51
CA SER A 187 -12.12 14.76 -1.62
C SER A 187 -13.34 15.39 -2.28
N LEU A 188 -13.16 16.36 -3.18
CA LEU A 188 -14.25 16.95 -3.96
C LEU A 188 -14.84 15.92 -4.94
N VAL A 189 -13.99 15.16 -5.63
CA VAL A 189 -14.42 14.12 -6.57
C VAL A 189 -15.18 13.02 -5.82
N ILE A 190 -14.66 12.58 -4.67
CA ILE A 190 -15.33 11.59 -3.81
C ILE A 190 -16.71 12.10 -3.37
N LEU A 191 -16.84 13.37 -2.97
CA LEU A 191 -18.13 13.97 -2.64
C LEU A 191 -19.09 14.01 -3.83
N ARG A 192 -18.58 14.32 -5.03
CA ARG A 192 -19.38 14.32 -6.26
C ARG A 192 -19.88 12.92 -6.59
N ILE A 193 -19.04 11.90 -6.39
CA ILE A 193 -19.40 10.49 -6.49
C ILE A 193 -20.43 10.14 -5.41
N LYS A 194 -20.28 10.62 -4.18
CA LYS A 194 -21.20 10.30 -3.10
C LYS A 194 -22.60 10.90 -3.29
N LYS A 195 -22.72 12.01 -4.03
CA LYS A 195 -23.99 12.70 -4.25
C LYS A 195 -25.07 11.73 -4.82
N ASP A 196 -26.26 11.81 -4.25
CA ASP A 196 -27.44 11.02 -4.67
C ASP A 196 -27.26 9.49 -4.54
N ARG A 197 -26.30 9.04 -3.71
CA ARG A 197 -26.07 7.63 -3.41
C ARG A 197 -26.37 7.28 -1.96
N GLU A 198 -26.73 6.02 -1.75
CA GLU A 198 -27.03 5.47 -0.42
C GLU A 198 -25.81 5.52 0.53
N GLN A 199 -26.09 5.47 1.83
CA GLN A 199 -25.06 5.41 2.85
C GLN A 199 -24.42 4.02 2.92
N PRO A 200 -23.10 3.91 3.15
CA PRO A 200 -22.44 2.63 3.30
C PRO A 200 -22.89 1.95 4.60
N ASN A 201 -23.10 0.64 4.54
CA ASN A 201 -23.50 -0.15 5.69
C ASN A 201 -22.29 -0.85 6.32
N LEU A 202 -22.10 -0.67 7.63
CA LEU A 202 -20.97 -1.26 8.37
C LEU A 202 -21.05 -2.78 8.45
N LYS A 203 -22.27 -3.33 8.54
CA LYS A 203 -22.46 -4.78 8.63
C LYS A 203 -21.97 -5.46 7.36
N ASP A 204 -22.32 -4.93 6.20
CA ASP A 204 -21.94 -5.50 4.91
C ASP A 204 -20.41 -5.50 4.74
N ALA A 205 -19.74 -4.37 5.02
CA ALA A 205 -18.28 -4.29 5.02
C ALA A 205 -17.63 -5.31 5.99
N SER A 206 -18.22 -5.52 7.17
CA SER A 206 -17.68 -6.47 8.15
C SER A 206 -17.84 -7.92 7.72
N THR A 207 -18.98 -8.26 7.12
CA THR A 207 -19.24 -9.61 6.62
C THR A 207 -18.28 -9.97 5.49
N LEU A 208 -17.97 -9.02 4.60
CA LEU A 208 -17.00 -9.20 3.52
C LEU A 208 -15.62 -9.56 4.07
N ASN A 209 -15.14 -8.86 5.10
CA ASN A 209 -13.87 -9.20 5.75
C ASN A 209 -13.87 -10.64 6.28
N THR A 210 -14.92 -11.03 7.01
CA THR A 210 -15.00 -12.39 7.56
C THR A 210 -15.12 -13.46 6.48
N GLY A 211 -15.80 -13.17 5.37
CA GLY A 211 -15.97 -14.08 4.24
C GLY A 211 -14.65 -14.35 3.52
N ILE A 212 -13.80 -13.33 3.37
CA ILE A 212 -12.46 -13.48 2.78
C ILE A 212 -11.54 -14.23 3.72
N LEU A 213 -11.55 -13.90 5.02
CA LEU A 213 -10.75 -14.63 6.01
C LEU A 213 -11.13 -16.12 6.01
N LYS A 214 -12.42 -16.44 6.02
CA LYS A 214 -12.90 -17.82 5.89
C LYS A 214 -12.54 -18.47 4.55
N ALA A 215 -12.63 -17.74 3.44
CA ALA A 215 -12.23 -18.29 2.13
C ALA A 215 -10.73 -18.58 2.07
N ASN A 216 -9.90 -17.70 2.63
CA ASN A 216 -8.47 -17.90 2.75
C ASN A 216 -8.16 -19.06 3.70
N ASP A 217 -8.85 -19.16 4.84
CA ASP A 217 -8.73 -20.28 5.77
C ASP A 217 -9.14 -21.61 5.11
N ILE A 218 -10.21 -21.63 4.30
CA ILE A 218 -10.65 -22.81 3.54
C ILE A 218 -9.65 -23.16 2.44
N LEU A 219 -9.05 -22.19 1.76
CA LEU A 219 -8.00 -22.43 0.78
C LEU A 219 -6.74 -23.00 1.45
N ILE A 220 -6.36 -22.45 2.61
CA ILE A 220 -5.28 -22.95 3.46
C ILE A 220 -5.62 -24.37 3.97
N GLU A 221 -6.88 -24.65 4.31
CA GLU A 221 -7.34 -25.98 4.71
C GLU A 221 -7.41 -26.97 3.55
N LYS A 222 -7.74 -26.54 2.32
CA LYS A 222 -7.68 -27.37 1.12
C LYS A 222 -6.23 -27.67 0.71
N GLU A 223 -5.32 -26.72 0.91
CA GLU A 223 -3.87 -26.97 0.82
C GLU A 223 -3.37 -27.90 1.94
N LYS A 224 -3.98 -27.86 3.12
CA LYS A 224 -3.71 -28.80 4.23
C LYS A 224 -4.36 -30.17 4.03
N LYS A 225 -5.47 -30.30 3.28
CA LYS A 225 -6.13 -31.59 2.97
C LYS A 225 -5.46 -32.31 1.79
N SER A 226 -4.80 -31.58 0.88
CA SER A 226 -3.98 -32.15 -0.19
C SER A 226 -2.58 -32.61 0.28
N LYS A 227 -2.25 -32.42 1.55
CA LYS A 227 -1.08 -33.02 2.21
C LYS A 227 -1.55 -33.79 3.44
N GLY A 228 -1.39 -35.11 3.43
CA GLY A 228 -1.87 -36.00 4.47
C GLY A 228 -1.57 -35.54 5.91
N LYS A 229 -2.50 -35.87 6.81
CA LYS A 229 -2.47 -35.69 8.28
C LYS A 229 -1.03 -35.64 8.84
N LYS A 230 -0.61 -34.49 9.36
CA LYS A 230 0.40 -34.43 10.44
C LYS A 230 0.00 -33.44 11.53
N ARG A 231 0.41 -33.83 12.74
CA ARG A 231 0.02 -33.37 14.08
C ARG A 231 0.05 -31.84 14.28
N LYS A 232 -0.79 -31.34 15.18
CA LYS A 232 -0.70 -30.00 15.79
C LYS A 232 0.73 -29.78 16.29
N VAL A 233 1.42 -28.77 15.74
CA VAL A 233 2.67 -28.22 16.29
C VAL A 233 2.43 -26.75 16.60
N SER A 234 2.96 -26.32 17.74
CA SER A 234 2.84 -24.99 18.35
C SER A 234 3.22 -23.84 17.40
N SER A 235 2.53 -22.71 17.60
CA SER A 235 2.53 -21.50 16.75
C SER A 235 3.86 -20.77 16.61
N ASP A 236 4.88 -21.06 17.42
CA ASP A 236 6.20 -20.43 17.31
C ASP A 236 7.10 -21.09 16.26
N SER A 237 6.87 -22.36 15.93
CA SER A 237 7.66 -23.11 14.94
C SER A 237 7.40 -22.67 13.48
N THR A 238 6.27 -22.01 13.21
CA THR A 238 5.87 -21.62 11.84
C THR A 238 6.53 -20.33 11.38
N LYS A 239 6.78 -19.37 12.29
CA LYS A 239 7.53 -18.13 11.98
C LYS A 239 9.00 -18.40 11.71
N SER A 240 9.64 -19.28 12.48
CA SER A 240 11.05 -19.66 12.27
C SER A 240 11.25 -20.35 10.90
N ASN A 241 10.31 -21.21 10.51
CA ASN A 241 10.33 -21.86 9.20
C ASN A 241 10.05 -20.90 8.03
N TYR A 242 9.34 -19.79 8.25
CA TYR A 242 9.09 -18.80 7.20
C TYR A 242 10.39 -18.14 6.73
N TYR A 243 11.23 -17.66 7.65
CA TYR A 243 12.50 -17.02 7.27
C TYR A 243 13.47 -18.00 6.62
N ALA A 244 13.56 -19.23 7.13
CA ALA A 244 14.38 -20.27 6.52
C ALA A 244 13.91 -20.62 5.10
N THR A 245 12.60 -20.78 4.91
CA THR A 245 12.04 -21.06 3.58
C THR A 245 12.12 -19.87 2.63
N ALA A 246 12.02 -18.64 3.13
CA ALA A 246 12.21 -17.43 2.33
C ALA A 246 13.67 -17.31 1.88
N PHE A 247 14.63 -17.51 2.79
CA PHE A 247 16.05 -17.51 2.49
C PHE A 247 16.42 -18.55 1.43
N LEU A 248 15.97 -19.79 1.59
CA LEU A 248 16.24 -20.86 0.64
C LEU A 248 15.70 -20.55 -0.77
N ARG A 249 14.58 -19.83 -0.92
CA ARG A 249 14.07 -19.46 -2.25
C ARG A 249 14.99 -18.52 -3.04
N TYR A 250 15.89 -17.82 -2.37
CA TYR A 250 16.86 -16.95 -3.03
C TYR A 250 18.09 -17.71 -3.53
N LEU A 251 18.31 -18.95 -3.08
CA LEU A 251 19.45 -19.73 -3.53
C LEU A 251 19.23 -20.28 -4.94
N PRO A 252 20.27 -20.25 -5.80
CA PRO A 252 20.15 -20.74 -7.15
C PRO A 252 19.87 -22.24 -7.16
N GLY A 253 18.94 -22.64 -8.04
CA GLY A 253 18.45 -24.00 -8.14
C GLY A 253 17.30 -24.34 -7.19
N ILE A 254 16.89 -23.44 -6.28
CA ILE A 254 15.74 -23.66 -5.40
C ILE A 254 14.47 -23.02 -5.97
N ASN A 255 13.44 -23.83 -6.12
CA ASN A 255 12.12 -23.53 -6.67
C ASN A 255 11.01 -23.83 -5.65
N ALA A 256 9.81 -23.28 -5.89
CA ALA A 256 8.65 -23.52 -5.02
C ALA A 256 8.24 -25.01 -4.89
N LYS A 257 8.64 -25.85 -5.85
CA LYS A 257 8.38 -27.30 -5.87
C LYS A 257 9.41 -28.10 -5.07
N ASN A 258 10.71 -27.82 -5.26
CA ASN A 258 11.79 -28.60 -4.66
C ASN A 258 12.13 -28.17 -3.22
N ILE A 259 11.79 -26.94 -2.81
CA ILE A 259 12.03 -26.44 -1.46
C ILE A 259 11.31 -27.28 -0.39
N LYS A 260 10.15 -27.85 -0.73
CA LYS A 260 9.38 -28.74 0.15
C LYS A 260 10.11 -30.06 0.42
N VAL A 261 10.90 -30.53 -0.53
CA VAL A 261 11.71 -31.76 -0.43
C VAL A 261 12.96 -31.49 0.42
N LEU A 262 13.58 -30.32 0.25
CA LEU A 262 14.69 -29.90 1.09
C LEU A 262 14.27 -29.74 2.56
N THR A 263 13.17 -29.04 2.83
CA THR A 263 12.73 -28.81 4.21
C THR A 263 12.14 -30.04 4.90
N SER A 264 11.75 -31.07 4.14
CA SER A 264 11.34 -32.35 4.71
C SER A 264 12.51 -33.24 5.10
N ASN A 265 13.63 -33.13 4.37
CA ASN A 265 14.76 -34.05 4.50
C ASN A 265 15.89 -33.47 5.36
N PHE A 266 16.06 -32.15 5.35
CA PHE A 266 17.06 -31.45 6.15
C PHE A 266 16.38 -30.72 7.32
N ARG A 267 16.91 -30.94 8.53
CA ARG A 267 16.35 -30.35 9.76
C ARG A 267 16.79 -28.91 9.98
N SER A 268 17.90 -28.50 9.36
CA SER A 268 18.45 -27.15 9.49
C SER A 268 19.16 -26.69 8.22
N ILE A 269 19.29 -25.37 8.04
CA ILE A 269 20.06 -24.80 6.92
C ILE A 269 21.54 -25.22 7.01
N LYS A 270 22.08 -25.36 8.23
CA LYS A 270 23.45 -25.84 8.45
C LYS A 270 23.69 -27.24 7.86
N GLU A 271 22.69 -28.11 7.94
CA GLU A 271 22.75 -29.46 7.37
C GLU A 271 22.73 -29.43 5.84
N ILE A 272 22.03 -28.47 5.24
CA ILE A 272 22.01 -28.24 3.79
C ILE A 272 23.37 -27.75 3.31
N ILE A 273 23.98 -26.81 4.05
CA ILE A 273 25.31 -26.26 3.73
C ILE A 273 26.37 -27.34 3.78
N ASN A 274 26.32 -28.21 4.80
CA ASN A 274 27.32 -29.26 4.98
C ASN A 274 27.00 -30.56 4.20
N ALA A 275 25.95 -30.58 3.37
CA ALA A 275 25.55 -31.78 2.65
C ALA A 275 26.50 -32.08 1.48
N PRO A 276 26.89 -33.35 1.26
CA PRO A 276 27.69 -33.72 0.10
C PRO A 276 26.88 -33.57 -1.19
N LEU A 277 27.57 -33.30 -2.30
CA LEU A 277 26.98 -33.05 -3.62
C LEU A 277 25.99 -34.15 -4.04
N GLU A 278 26.33 -35.41 -3.79
CA GLU A 278 25.49 -36.58 -4.10
C GLU A 278 24.13 -36.51 -3.39
N ASN A 279 24.10 -36.08 -2.14
CA ASN A 279 22.87 -35.99 -1.35
C ASN A 279 21.96 -34.86 -1.87
N LEU A 280 22.54 -33.74 -2.31
CA LEU A 280 21.78 -32.65 -2.93
C LEU A 280 21.25 -33.04 -4.31
N ILE A 281 22.03 -33.76 -5.12
CA ILE A 281 21.60 -34.28 -6.44
C ILE A 281 20.45 -35.27 -6.29
N ASN A 282 20.53 -36.18 -5.31
CA ASN A 282 19.47 -37.16 -5.06
C ASN A 282 18.12 -36.52 -4.71
N HIS A 283 18.13 -35.35 -4.07
CA HIS A 283 16.92 -34.65 -3.66
C HIS A 283 16.43 -33.57 -4.63
N LEU A 284 17.32 -32.91 -5.35
CA LEU A 284 17.00 -31.78 -6.22
C LEU A 284 17.09 -32.10 -7.71
N GLY A 285 17.76 -33.19 -8.08
CA GLY A 285 18.16 -33.51 -9.46
C GLY A 285 19.52 -32.91 -9.82
N ILE A 286 20.11 -33.42 -10.89
CA ILE A 286 21.50 -33.15 -11.29
C ILE A 286 21.76 -31.65 -11.52
N SER A 287 20.89 -30.95 -12.25
CA SER A 287 21.06 -29.53 -12.57
C SER A 287 20.87 -28.61 -11.36
N PHE A 288 19.82 -28.82 -10.57
CA PHE A 288 19.49 -27.98 -9.42
C PHE A 288 20.42 -28.24 -8.23
N GLY A 289 20.79 -29.50 -8.00
CA GLY A 289 21.72 -29.90 -6.94
C GLY A 289 23.13 -29.37 -7.17
N THR A 290 23.64 -29.45 -8.41
CA THR A 290 24.97 -28.90 -8.77
C THR A 290 25.00 -27.38 -8.67
N SER A 291 23.95 -26.69 -9.13
CA SER A 291 23.85 -25.23 -9.03
C SER A 291 23.79 -24.75 -7.57
N LEU A 292 23.05 -25.44 -6.71
CA LEU A 292 22.97 -25.12 -5.28
C LEU A 292 24.31 -25.38 -4.58
N PHE A 293 24.92 -26.55 -4.82
CA PHE A 293 26.20 -26.92 -4.20
C PHE A 293 27.30 -25.93 -4.57
N ARG A 294 27.36 -25.54 -5.85
CA ARG A 294 28.29 -24.55 -6.35
C ARG A 294 28.11 -23.20 -5.65
N ALA A 295 26.88 -22.69 -5.54
CA ALA A 295 26.64 -21.42 -4.88
C ALA A 295 26.96 -21.41 -3.38
N LEU A 296 26.94 -22.57 -2.72
CA LEU A 296 27.26 -22.69 -1.29
C LEU A 296 28.75 -22.86 -1.00
N HIS A 297 29.52 -23.44 -1.94
CA HIS A 297 30.92 -23.84 -1.72
C HIS A 297 31.92 -23.13 -2.65
N GLU A 298 31.46 -22.42 -3.68
CA GLU A 298 32.33 -21.60 -4.52
C GLU A 298 32.84 -20.42 -3.68
N GLY A 299 34.17 -20.38 -3.51
CA GLY A 299 34.83 -19.32 -2.75
C GLY A 299 34.58 -17.97 -3.42
N TYR A 300 34.33 -16.94 -2.61
CA TYR A 300 34.19 -15.58 -3.10
C TYR A 300 35.54 -15.08 -3.62
N SER A 301 35.69 -15.00 -4.95
CA SER A 301 36.79 -14.27 -5.58
C SER A 301 36.32 -12.85 -5.89
N GLU A 302 36.89 -11.85 -5.21
CA GLU A 302 36.72 -10.44 -5.57
C GLU A 302 37.38 -10.15 -6.93
N ASN A 303 36.73 -10.53 -8.02
CA ASN A 303 37.03 -9.92 -9.31
C ASN A 303 36.27 -8.60 -9.39
N ILE A 304 36.77 -7.61 -8.65
CA ILE A 304 36.50 -6.19 -8.89
C ILE A 304 37.20 -5.85 -10.20
N ASN A 305 36.56 -6.16 -11.33
CA ASN A 305 36.80 -5.46 -12.58
C ASN A 305 35.49 -4.81 -12.98
N LEU A 306 35.20 -3.70 -12.28
CA LEU A 306 34.29 -2.67 -12.77
C LEU A 306 34.93 -2.07 -14.03
N ARG A 307 34.44 -2.47 -15.20
CA ARG A 307 34.52 -1.67 -16.43
C ARG A 307 33.12 -1.16 -16.75
#